data_AF-A0A3A5W6P5-F1
#
_entry.id   AF-A0A3A5W6P5-F1
#
_cell.length_a   1.000
_cell.length_b   1.000
_cell.length_c   1.000
_cell.angle_alpha   90.00
_cell.angle_beta   90.00
_cell.angle_gamma   90.00
#
_symmetry.space_group_name_H-M   'P 1'
#
loop_
_entity.id
_entity.type
_entity.pdbx_description
1 polymer ?
#
loop_
_entity_poly.entity_id
_entity_poly.type
_entity_poly.pdbx_seq_one_letter_code
_entity_poly.pdbx_strand_id
1 'polypeptide(L)'
;MEGEATSKKLAVFATLALFIFSSVSVALQPASLELDDPFALLETGARSDSDGDNVSDGDDACPNGATGWNSTSVTDHDSDGCRDSDEDDDDDNDGVLDNDDSCAKGVLGWTSSTSTDHDGDGCRDNTPEDLDDDNDSIP
;
A
#
# COMPACT_ATOMS: atom_id res chain seq x y z
N MET A 1 80.26 -23.34 -36.18
CA MET A 1 78.83 -23.05 -36.33
C MET A 1 78.23 -24.20 -37.13
N GLU A 2 77.88 -25.34 -36.52
CA GLU A 2 76.71 -25.57 -35.63
C GLU A 2 75.40 -25.18 -36.34
N GLY A 3 74.39 -26.01 -36.58
CA GLY A 3 74.10 -27.41 -36.22
C GLY A 3 73.41 -28.12 -37.41
N GLU A 4 73.53 -29.43 -37.55
CA GLU A 4 72.80 -30.50 -36.85
C GLU A 4 71.43 -30.84 -37.46
N ALA A 5 71.50 -31.80 -38.38
CA ALA A 5 70.71 -33.02 -38.51
C ALA A 5 69.16 -33.03 -38.33
N THR A 6 68.56 -33.65 -39.37
CA THR A 6 67.48 -34.67 -39.36
C THR A 6 66.04 -34.24 -39.00
N SER A 7 65.08 -34.26 -39.92
CA SER A 7 64.43 -35.40 -40.62
C SER A 7 63.19 -35.96 -39.87
N LYS A 8 62.11 -36.08 -40.66
CA LYS A 8 60.98 -37.04 -40.59
C LYS A 8 59.66 -36.57 -39.97
N LYS A 9 58.63 -36.79 -40.80
CA LYS A 9 57.18 -36.72 -40.62
C LYS A 9 56.70 -37.58 -39.43
N LEU A 10 55.74 -37.10 -38.63
CA LEU A 10 54.64 -37.84 -37.95
C LEU A 10 53.95 -36.86 -36.96
N ALA A 11 52.74 -36.39 -37.23
CA ALA A 11 51.46 -36.91 -36.71
C ALA A 11 51.16 -36.56 -35.23
N VAL A 12 49.90 -36.15 -35.01
CA VAL A 12 49.06 -36.36 -33.80
C VAL A 12 48.65 -35.11 -32.98
N PHE A 13 47.41 -34.68 -33.23
CA PHE A 13 46.32 -34.26 -32.32
C PHE A 13 46.60 -33.36 -31.10
N ALA A 14 46.17 -32.09 -31.19
CA ALA A 14 45.58 -31.37 -30.05
C ALA A 14 44.74 -30.19 -30.55
N THR A 15 43.61 -29.93 -29.90
CA THR A 15 42.61 -28.87 -30.17
C THR A 15 41.51 -29.23 -31.19
N LEU A 16 40.91 -30.39 -30.92
CA LEU A 16 39.49 -30.66 -31.07
C LEU A 16 38.63 -29.46 -30.62
N ALA A 17 37.58 -29.14 -31.39
CA ALA A 17 36.43 -28.28 -31.08
C ALA A 17 36.52 -26.75 -31.36
N LEU A 18 36.84 -26.36 -32.60
CA LEU A 18 36.56 -25.01 -33.12
C LEU A 18 35.58 -25.00 -34.30
N PHE A 19 34.52 -25.83 -34.22
CA PHE A 19 33.38 -25.72 -35.12
C PHE A 19 32.10 -26.03 -34.36
N ILE A 20 31.06 -25.21 -34.59
CA ILE A 20 29.71 -25.16 -34.02
C ILE A 20 29.67 -24.58 -32.59
N PHE A 21 29.13 -23.39 -32.31
CA PHE A 21 27.79 -22.87 -32.63
C PHE A 21 27.91 -21.41 -33.06
N SER A 22 27.63 -21.07 -34.31
CA SER A 22 26.31 -20.57 -34.73
C SER A 22 25.84 -19.40 -33.86
N SER A 23 26.16 -18.21 -34.33
CA SER A 23 25.63 -16.91 -33.91
C SER A 23 24.13 -16.82 -34.22
N VAL A 24 23.31 -17.59 -33.49
CA VAL A 24 21.88 -17.28 -33.36
C VAL A 24 21.79 -16.29 -32.22
N SER A 25 21.63 -15.01 -32.57
CA SER A 25 21.15 -14.01 -31.63
C SER A 25 19.88 -14.56 -31.00
N VAL A 26 19.96 -14.83 -29.70
CA VAL A 26 18.83 -15.23 -28.86
C VAL A 26 17.69 -14.25 -29.09
N ALA A 27 16.52 -14.84 -29.33
CA ALA A 27 15.27 -14.13 -29.54
C ALA A 27 15.05 -13.08 -28.45
N LEU A 28 14.79 -11.85 -28.89
CA LEU A 28 14.22 -10.80 -28.08
C LEU A 28 12.78 -11.22 -27.72
N GLN A 29 12.59 -11.69 -26.50
CA GLN A 29 11.35 -11.57 -25.74
C GLN A 29 11.69 -11.70 -24.26
N PRO A 30 11.62 -10.60 -23.46
CA PRO A 30 11.56 -10.74 -22.02
C PRO A 30 10.17 -11.30 -21.70
N ALA A 31 10.09 -12.61 -21.54
CA ALA A 31 9.01 -13.26 -20.83
C ALA A 31 9.62 -13.89 -19.58
N SER A 32 10.05 -13.03 -18.66
CA SER A 32 10.28 -13.41 -17.27
C SER A 32 8.90 -13.60 -16.62
N LEU A 33 8.20 -14.69 -16.97
CA LEU A 33 7.10 -15.18 -16.15
C LEU A 33 7.72 -16.05 -15.06
N GLU A 34 8.23 -15.39 -14.02
CA GLU A 34 8.56 -16.03 -12.76
C GLU A 34 7.25 -16.19 -11.98
N LEU A 35 6.57 -17.31 -12.21
CA LEU A 35 5.52 -17.80 -11.33
C LEU A 35 6.21 -18.46 -10.15
N ASP A 36 6.28 -17.72 -9.03
CA ASP A 36 6.30 -18.16 -7.63
C ASP A 36 7.00 -17.09 -6.76
N ASP A 37 6.64 -15.80 -6.92
CA ASP A 37 6.88 -14.83 -5.86
C ASP A 37 5.64 -14.78 -4.95
N PRO A 38 5.69 -15.37 -3.74
CA PRO A 38 4.58 -15.32 -2.79
C PRO A 38 4.28 -13.89 -2.27
N PHE A 39 5.09 -12.89 -2.62
CA PHE A 39 4.86 -11.48 -2.33
C PHE A 39 4.10 -10.74 -3.44
N ALA A 40 4.02 -11.27 -4.66
CA ALA A 40 3.31 -10.61 -5.77
C ALA A 40 1.77 -10.64 -5.62
N LEU A 41 1.21 -11.59 -4.86
CA LEU A 41 -0.22 -11.63 -4.54
C LEU A 41 -0.63 -10.66 -3.41
N LEU A 42 0.35 -10.07 -2.71
CA LEU A 42 0.11 -9.00 -1.75
C LEU A 42 0.17 -7.61 -2.41
N GLU A 43 0.87 -7.47 -3.55
CA GLU A 43 0.94 -6.21 -4.30
C GLU A 43 -0.24 -5.95 -5.24
N THR A 44 -1.02 -6.99 -5.62
CA THR A 44 -2.17 -6.79 -6.52
C THR A 44 -3.42 -6.33 -5.78
N GLY A 45 -3.58 -6.68 -4.50
CA GLY A 45 -4.70 -6.22 -3.67
C GLY A 45 -4.53 -4.77 -3.25
N ALA A 46 -3.38 -4.44 -2.64
CA ALA A 46 -3.11 -3.10 -2.11
C ALA A 46 -2.99 -1.98 -3.15
N ARG A 47 -2.94 -2.29 -4.46
CA ARG A 47 -2.98 -1.28 -5.54
C ARG A 47 -4.32 -1.26 -6.29
N SER A 48 -5.22 -2.18 -5.96
CA SER A 48 -6.58 -2.18 -6.51
C SER A 48 -7.38 -1.11 -5.77
N ASP A 49 -8.42 -0.63 -6.43
CA ASP A 49 -9.42 0.31 -5.93
C ASP A 49 -10.74 -0.28 -6.43
N SER A 50 -11.37 -1.07 -5.55
CA SER A 50 -12.42 -2.02 -5.90
C SER A 50 -13.79 -1.36 -6.03
N ASP A 51 -14.05 -0.25 -5.32
CA ASP A 51 -15.28 0.53 -5.43
C ASP A 51 -15.12 1.87 -6.17
N GLY A 52 -13.89 2.27 -6.48
CA GLY A 52 -13.56 3.36 -7.39
C GLY A 52 -13.59 4.74 -6.74
N ASP A 53 -13.40 4.84 -5.43
CA ASP A 53 -13.46 6.08 -4.66
C ASP A 53 -12.13 6.89 -4.65
N ASN A 54 -11.07 6.33 -5.23
CA ASN A 54 -9.68 6.83 -5.29
C ASN A 54 -8.85 6.63 -4.01
N VAL A 55 -9.29 5.78 -3.10
CA VAL A 55 -8.47 5.13 -2.08
C VAL A 55 -8.16 3.71 -2.57
N SER A 56 -6.96 3.20 -2.28
CA SER A 56 -6.62 1.83 -2.67
C SER A 56 -7.09 0.85 -1.61
N ASP A 57 -7.51 -0.36 -1.99
CA ASP A 57 -8.04 -1.40 -1.08
C ASP A 57 -7.14 -1.71 0.14
N GLY A 58 -5.85 -1.38 0.08
CA GLY A 58 -4.92 -1.57 1.20
C GLY A 58 -4.88 -0.43 2.22
N ASP A 59 -5.34 0.76 1.83
CA ASP A 59 -5.45 1.98 2.62
C ASP A 59 -6.92 2.36 2.88
N ASP A 60 -7.85 1.50 2.47
CA ASP A 60 -9.31 1.69 2.52
C ASP A 60 -9.93 0.74 3.56
N ALA A 61 -10.66 1.27 4.54
CA ALA A 61 -11.39 0.52 5.56
C ALA A 61 -12.69 -0.11 5.02
N CYS A 62 -13.20 0.42 3.91
CA CYS A 62 -14.41 0.02 3.18
C CYS A 62 -14.13 -0.40 1.73
N PRO A 63 -13.18 -1.32 1.44
CA PRO A 63 -12.65 -1.58 0.09
C PRO A 63 -13.63 -2.20 -0.91
N ASN A 64 -14.90 -2.44 -0.54
CA ASN A 64 -15.94 -2.90 -1.46
C ASN A 64 -17.24 -2.14 -1.18
N GLY A 65 -17.11 -0.87 -0.80
CA GLY A 65 -18.18 -0.03 -0.33
C GLY A 65 -18.99 0.55 -1.47
N ALA A 66 -19.46 1.77 -1.25
CA ALA A 66 -20.35 2.46 -2.13
C ALA A 66 -19.54 2.94 -3.33
N THR A 67 -20.17 2.95 -4.50
CA THR A 67 -19.49 3.31 -5.74
C THR A 67 -19.97 4.67 -6.26
N GLY A 68 -19.17 5.31 -7.10
CA GLY A 68 -19.58 6.54 -7.80
C GLY A 68 -19.44 7.82 -6.98
N TRP A 69 -18.56 7.82 -5.98
CA TRP A 69 -18.13 8.98 -5.22
C TRP A 69 -16.60 9.03 -5.20
N ASN A 70 -16.03 10.03 -4.53
CA ASN A 70 -14.59 10.22 -4.43
C ASN A 70 -14.28 10.51 -2.96
N SER A 71 -13.30 9.85 -2.36
CA SER A 71 -12.76 10.23 -1.06
C SER A 71 -12.20 11.66 -1.12
N THR A 72 -12.71 12.49 -0.22
CA THR A 72 -12.34 13.90 -0.02
C THR A 72 -12.65 14.25 1.42
N SER A 73 -11.98 15.28 1.98
CA SER A 73 -12.22 15.78 3.34
C SER A 73 -13.64 16.33 3.63
N VAL A 74 -14.61 16.12 2.74
CA VAL A 74 -16.02 16.50 2.90
C VAL A 74 -16.93 15.27 2.91
N THR A 75 -16.49 14.17 2.31
CA THR A 75 -17.24 12.93 2.11
C THR A 75 -16.59 11.71 2.77
N ASP A 76 -15.37 11.89 3.27
CA ASP A 76 -14.50 10.96 3.97
C ASP A 76 -13.59 11.85 4.86
N HIS A 77 -14.11 12.21 6.04
CA HIS A 77 -13.55 13.29 6.86
C HIS A 77 -12.16 12.93 7.42
N ASP A 78 -11.98 11.70 7.86
CA ASP A 78 -10.73 11.18 8.39
C ASP A 78 -9.78 10.57 7.33
N SER A 79 -10.28 10.36 6.11
CA SER A 79 -9.56 9.82 4.96
C SER A 79 -9.21 8.33 5.08
N ASP A 80 -10.09 7.52 5.67
CA ASP A 80 -9.91 6.07 5.79
C ASP A 80 -10.50 5.26 4.62
N GLY A 81 -11.15 5.90 3.65
CA GLY A 81 -11.78 5.27 2.49
C GLY A 81 -13.25 4.87 2.68
N CYS A 82 -13.80 5.02 3.89
CA CYS A 82 -15.21 4.88 4.13
C CYS A 82 -15.96 6.19 3.85
N ARG A 83 -17.20 6.08 3.34
CA ARG A 83 -18.03 7.27 3.10
C ARG A 83 -18.81 7.66 4.35
N ASP A 84 -18.61 8.89 4.80
CA ASP A 84 -19.29 9.49 5.96
C ASP A 84 -20.84 9.34 5.96
N SER A 85 -21.45 9.25 4.77
CA SER A 85 -22.92 9.32 4.69
C SER A 85 -23.64 8.00 5.00
N ASP A 86 -22.96 6.86 4.95
CA ASP A 86 -23.59 5.54 5.01
C ASP A 86 -22.67 4.33 5.24
N GLU A 87 -21.34 4.49 5.25
CA GLU A 87 -20.41 3.37 5.41
C GLU A 87 -19.43 3.56 6.57
N ASP A 88 -19.14 4.81 6.91
CA ASP A 88 -18.45 5.17 8.13
C ASP A 88 -19.47 5.41 9.26
N ASP A 89 -19.14 4.93 10.46
CA ASP A 89 -19.93 5.14 11.68
C ASP A 89 -19.14 5.98 12.72
N ASP A 90 -17.92 6.42 12.40
CA ASP A 90 -16.97 7.19 13.22
C ASP A 90 -16.15 8.12 12.30
N ASP A 91 -16.78 9.21 11.83
CA ASP A 91 -16.30 10.09 10.76
C ASP A 91 -14.92 10.74 11.04
N ASP A 92 -14.46 10.82 12.30
CA ASP A 92 -13.19 11.44 12.69
C ASP A 92 -12.16 10.46 13.32
N ASN A 93 -12.58 9.20 13.48
CA ASN A 93 -11.82 8.05 13.97
C ASN A 93 -11.18 8.27 15.35
N ASP A 94 -11.86 9.01 16.22
CA ASP A 94 -11.45 9.19 17.62
C ASP A 94 -11.89 8.03 18.53
N GLY A 95 -12.75 7.14 18.05
CA GLY A 95 -13.26 5.96 18.74
C GLY A 95 -14.64 6.13 19.40
N VAL A 96 -15.32 7.26 19.22
CA VAL A 96 -16.72 7.50 19.59
C VAL A 96 -17.55 7.50 18.30
N LEU A 97 -18.61 6.70 18.26
CA LEU A 97 -19.45 6.62 17.05
C LEU A 97 -20.24 7.92 16.84
N ASP A 98 -20.49 8.31 15.59
CA ASP A 98 -21.20 9.55 15.20
C ASP A 98 -22.53 9.78 15.93
N ASN A 99 -23.22 8.69 16.30
CA ASN A 99 -24.52 8.77 16.97
C ASN A 99 -24.41 9.13 18.46
N ASP A 100 -23.24 8.88 19.05
CA ASP A 100 -22.90 9.17 20.44
C ASP A 100 -21.88 10.33 20.54
N ASP A 101 -21.40 10.86 19.41
CA ASP A 101 -20.44 11.95 19.30
C ASP A 101 -21.11 13.31 18.97
N SER A 102 -20.95 14.30 19.85
CA SER A 102 -21.37 15.69 19.68
C SER A 102 -20.58 16.43 18.58
N CYS A 103 -19.41 15.90 18.24
CA CYS A 103 -18.39 16.43 17.35
C CYS A 103 -18.04 15.47 16.21
N ALA A 104 -18.94 14.60 15.75
CA ALA A 104 -18.72 13.56 14.70
C ALA A 104 -17.70 13.87 13.58
N LYS A 105 -17.62 15.12 13.08
CA LYS A 105 -16.55 15.57 12.17
C LYS A 105 -15.52 16.44 12.89
N GLY A 106 -14.87 15.86 13.89
CA GLY A 106 -14.05 16.56 14.86
C GLY A 106 -12.58 16.67 14.45
N VAL A 107 -11.71 16.95 15.42
CA VAL A 107 -10.27 17.07 15.21
C VAL A 107 -9.75 15.67 14.91
N LEU A 108 -9.03 15.50 13.81
CA LEU A 108 -8.43 14.20 13.51
C LEU A 108 -7.18 13.90 14.35
N GLY A 109 -6.89 12.61 14.52
CA GLY A 109 -5.59 12.13 15.01
C GLY A 109 -5.42 12.13 16.53
N TRP A 110 -6.51 11.90 17.26
CA TRP A 110 -6.50 11.62 18.70
C TRP A 110 -7.43 10.43 18.97
N THR A 111 -7.66 10.13 20.24
CA THR A 111 -8.57 9.05 20.64
C THR A 111 -9.29 9.48 21.90
N SER A 112 -10.61 9.33 21.95
CA SER A 112 -11.40 9.62 23.14
C SER A 112 -10.92 8.78 24.34
N SER A 113 -10.82 9.46 25.47
CA SER A 113 -10.43 8.87 26.74
C SER A 113 -10.83 9.81 27.86
N THR A 114 -10.95 9.29 29.09
CA THR A 114 -11.25 10.10 30.29
C THR A 114 -10.22 11.20 30.61
N SER A 115 -9.16 11.35 29.80
CA SER A 115 -8.14 12.39 29.94
C SER A 115 -8.09 13.40 28.79
N THR A 116 -8.86 13.15 27.72
CA THR A 116 -8.90 13.96 26.49
C THR A 116 -10.32 14.26 26.00
N ASP A 117 -11.32 13.62 26.60
CA ASP A 117 -12.77 13.77 26.42
C ASP A 117 -13.37 13.38 27.78
N HIS A 118 -13.55 14.36 28.67
CA HIS A 118 -13.79 14.09 30.09
C HIS A 118 -15.22 13.61 30.38
N ASP A 119 -16.20 14.08 29.63
CA ASP A 119 -17.60 13.67 29.74
C ASP A 119 -17.99 12.53 28.79
N GLY A 120 -17.13 12.21 27.81
CA GLY A 120 -17.27 11.08 26.91
C GLY A 120 -18.22 11.38 25.75
N ASP A 121 -18.31 12.62 25.32
CA ASP A 121 -19.21 13.06 24.25
C ASP A 121 -18.57 13.10 22.86
N GLY A 122 -17.32 12.63 22.73
CA GLY A 122 -16.57 12.58 21.47
C GLY A 122 -15.96 13.92 21.04
N CYS A 123 -16.21 15.01 21.78
CA CYS A 123 -15.51 16.26 21.56
C CYS A 123 -14.17 16.31 22.29
N ARG A 124 -13.12 16.76 21.60
CA ARG A 124 -11.80 16.85 22.21
C ARG A 124 -11.68 18.00 23.22
N ASP A 125 -11.37 17.65 24.47
CA ASP A 125 -10.98 18.59 25.53
C ASP A 125 -9.84 19.53 25.06
N ASN A 126 -9.79 20.74 25.62
CA ASN A 126 -8.73 21.74 25.38
C ASN A 126 -8.56 22.17 23.91
N THR A 127 -9.56 21.92 23.07
CA THR A 127 -9.65 22.42 21.68
C THR A 127 -10.86 23.37 21.54
N PRO A 128 -11.15 23.92 20.34
CA PRO A 128 -12.36 24.69 20.12
C PRO A 128 -13.65 23.86 19.98
N GLU A 129 -13.56 22.53 20.05
CA GLU A 129 -14.68 21.60 19.85
C GLU A 129 -15.57 21.53 21.09
N ASP A 130 -14.93 21.43 22.26
CA ASP A 130 -15.60 21.46 23.55
C ASP A 130 -15.31 22.76 24.32
N LEU A 131 -16.36 23.32 24.95
CA LEU A 131 -16.29 24.52 25.79
C LEU A 131 -16.71 24.25 27.24
N ASP A 132 -17.13 23.03 27.58
CA ASP A 132 -17.62 22.58 28.88
C ASP A 132 -17.17 21.13 29.10
N ASP A 133 -15.85 20.92 29.22
CA ASP A 133 -15.16 19.62 29.22
C ASP A 133 -15.82 18.53 30.12
N ASP A 134 -16.48 18.89 31.22
CA ASP A 134 -17.13 17.95 32.14
C ASP A 134 -18.67 18.01 32.18
N ASN A 135 -19.27 18.77 31.27
CA ASN A 135 -20.70 18.97 31.08
C ASN A 135 -21.46 19.35 32.38
N ASP A 136 -20.80 20.07 33.28
CA ASP A 136 -21.36 20.49 34.57
C ASP A 136 -22.05 21.88 34.53
N SER A 137 -22.14 22.46 33.32
CA SER A 137 -22.64 23.81 33.03
C SER A 137 -21.72 24.94 33.50
N ILE A 138 -20.45 24.66 33.77
CA ILE A 138 -19.39 25.62 34.04
C ILE A 138 -18.25 25.39 33.05
N PRO A 139 -17.88 26.40 32.23
CA PRO A 139 -16.74 26.28 31.32
C PRO A 139 -15.39 26.09 32.02
#